data_AF-A0A9P6VCC1-F1
#
_entry.id   AF-A0A9P6VCC1-F1
#
_cell.length_a   1.000
_cell.length_b   1.000
_cell.length_c   1.000
_cell.angle_alpha   90.00
_cell.angle_beta   90.00
_cell.angle_gamma   90.00
#
_symmetry.space_group_name_H-M   'P 1'
#
loop_
_entity.id
_entity.type
_entity.pdbx_description
1 polymer ?
#
loop_
_entity_poly.entity_id
_entity_poly.type
_entity_poly.pdbx_seq_one_letter_code
_entity_poly.pdbx_strand_id
1 'polypeptide(L)'
;MYQSTFINLLLQFALLSFAMAEETVVASGHGNTWQFGAGGGVLGFIVLVLDIIVWMEVIKSNRPVSHKLLWCIVVFLFPILGLIFYWLFSNRASHMGGGGYESIP
;
A
#
# COMPACT_ATOMS: atom_id res chain seq x y z
N MET A 1 7.29 -41.62 -21.89
CA MET A 1 6.03 -41.30 -21.18
C MET A 1 6.11 -39.98 -20.41
N TYR A 2 7.16 -39.72 -19.61
CA TYR A 2 7.32 -38.44 -18.90
C TYR A 2 7.47 -37.20 -19.82
N GLN A 3 8.20 -37.33 -20.93
CA GLN A 3 8.39 -36.24 -21.89
C GLN A 3 7.06 -35.76 -22.52
N SER A 4 6.18 -36.70 -22.88
CA SER A 4 4.86 -36.39 -23.44
C SER A 4 3.93 -35.78 -22.39
N THR A 5 4.03 -36.19 -21.11
CA THR A 5 3.24 -35.60 -20.01
C THR A 5 3.66 -34.16 -19.73
N PHE A 6 4.96 -33.86 -19.74
CA PHE A 6 5.48 -32.51 -19.55
C PHE A 6 5.01 -31.53 -20.62
N ILE A 7 5.04 -31.95 -21.89
CA ILE A 7 4.57 -31.13 -23.02
C ILE A 7 3.06 -30.86 -22.92
N ASN A 8 2.26 -31.87 -22.54
CA ASN A 8 0.82 -31.68 -22.34
C ASN A 8 0.51 -30.69 -21.20
N LEU A 9 1.27 -30.75 -20.10
CA LEU A 9 1.11 -29.83 -18.98
C LEU A 9 1.43 -28.38 -19.39
N LEU A 10 2.53 -28.19 -20.14
CA LEU A 10 2.94 -26.87 -20.65
C LEU A 10 1.89 -26.31 -21.62
N LEU A 11 1.33 -27.16 -22.50
CA LEU A 11 0.27 -26.75 -23.41
C LEU A 11 -1.01 -26.36 -22.67
N GLN A 12 -1.41 -27.10 -21.64
CA GLN A 12 -2.57 -26.76 -20.80
C GLN A 12 -2.37 -25.42 -20.07
N PHE A 13 -1.18 -25.15 -19.52
CA PHE A 13 -0.88 -23.85 -18.91
C PHE A 13 -0.86 -22.70 -19.93
N ALA A 14 -0.33 -22.93 -21.13
CA ALA A 14 -0.37 -21.94 -22.21
C ALA A 14 -1.81 -21.63 -22.65
N LEU A 15 -2.64 -22.65 -22.85
CA LEU A 15 -4.06 -22.46 -23.18
C LEU A 15 -4.84 -21.78 -22.05
N LEU A 16 -4.51 -22.09 -20.79
CA LEU A 16 -5.09 -21.39 -19.64
C LEU A 16 -4.72 -19.90 -19.67
N SER A 17 -3.48 -19.52 -19.98
CA SER A 17 -3.11 -18.10 -20.11
C SER A 17 -3.86 -17.37 -21.22
N PHE A 18 -4.18 -18.06 -22.32
CA PHE A 18 -4.98 -17.49 -23.41
C PHE A 18 -6.46 -17.40 -23.07
N ALA A 19 -7.01 -18.39 -22.34
CA ALA A 19 -8.38 -18.35 -21.84
C ALA A 19 -8.58 -17.28 -20.75
N MET A 20 -7.52 -17.00 -19.98
CA MET A 20 -7.47 -15.97 -18.95
C MET A 20 -6.94 -14.63 -19.49
N ALA A 21 -6.72 -14.52 -20.80
CA ALA A 21 -6.49 -13.24 -21.46
C ALA A 21 -7.81 -12.49 -21.46
N GLU A 22 -8.12 -11.89 -20.31
CA GLU A 22 -9.25 -11.00 -20.13
C GLU A 22 -9.14 -9.88 -21.16
N GLU A 23 -10.20 -9.71 -21.94
CA GLU A 23 -10.39 -8.53 -22.75
C GLU A 23 -10.24 -7.32 -21.83
N THR A 24 -9.32 -6.39 -22.13
CA THR A 24 -9.38 -5.06 -21.54
C THR A 24 -10.73 -4.49 -21.94
N VAL A 25 -11.71 -4.65 -21.05
CA VAL A 25 -13.05 -4.14 -21.20
C VAL A 25 -12.90 -2.63 -21.29
N VAL A 26 -12.98 -2.12 -22.52
CA VAL A 26 -13.17 -0.70 -22.76
C VAL A 26 -14.48 -0.35 -22.07
N ALA A 27 -14.37 0.36 -20.95
CA ALA A 27 -15.48 0.65 -20.05
C ALA A 27 -16.58 1.42 -20.78
N SER A 28 -17.58 0.69 -21.28
CA SER A 28 -18.83 1.20 -21.80
C SER A 28 -19.86 1.13 -20.67
N GLY A 29 -19.93 2.18 -19.85
CA GLY A 29 -21.00 2.35 -18.88
C GLY A 29 -20.54 3.00 -17.58
N HIS A 30 -21.01 4.23 -17.35
CA HIS A 30 -20.90 4.91 -16.06
C HIS A 30 -21.94 4.33 -15.09
N GLY A 31 -21.76 3.08 -14.66
CA GLY A 31 -22.47 2.47 -13.54
C GLY A 31 -21.52 2.40 -12.34
N ASN A 32 -21.93 2.96 -11.19
CA ASN A 32 -21.30 2.86 -9.85
C ASN A 32 -19.94 2.13 -9.80
N THR A 33 -18.92 2.82 -10.33
CA THR A 33 -17.56 2.32 -10.59
C THR A 33 -16.74 2.03 -9.33
N TRP A 34 -17.34 2.24 -8.15
CA TRP A 34 -16.69 2.04 -6.87
C TRP A 34 -16.50 0.57 -6.51
N GLN A 35 -17.26 -0.36 -7.13
CA GLN A 35 -17.35 -1.73 -6.66
C GLN A 35 -16.50 -2.77 -7.43
N PHE A 36 -16.20 -2.59 -8.72
CA PHE A 36 -15.66 -3.72 -9.53
C PHE A 36 -14.61 -3.41 -10.62
N GLY A 37 -13.82 -2.32 -10.53
CA GLY A 37 -12.70 -2.19 -11.49
C GLY A 37 -11.76 -1.01 -11.30
N ALA A 38 -12.20 0.02 -10.58
CA ALA A 38 -11.39 1.20 -10.24
C ALA A 38 -11.33 1.45 -8.72
N GLY A 39 -11.57 0.43 -7.90
CA GLY A 39 -11.64 0.53 -6.43
C GLY A 39 -10.34 1.03 -5.76
N GLY A 40 -9.22 1.02 -6.48
CA GLY A 40 -7.96 1.59 -6.04
C GLY A 40 -7.80 3.10 -6.27
N GLY A 41 -8.67 3.76 -7.04
CA GLY A 41 -8.48 5.17 -7.40
C GLY A 41 -8.57 6.11 -6.20
N VAL A 42 -9.73 6.14 -5.53
CA VAL A 42 -9.94 7.01 -4.36
C VAL A 42 -9.25 6.45 -3.12
N LEU A 43 -9.39 5.15 -2.85
CA LEU A 43 -8.77 4.51 -1.69
C LEU A 43 -7.23 4.57 -1.78
N GLY A 44 -6.65 4.25 -2.94
CA GLY A 44 -5.22 4.33 -3.18
C GLY A 44 -4.70 5.77 -3.14
N PHE A 45 -5.49 6.75 -3.60
CA PHE A 45 -5.14 8.16 -3.46
C PHE A 45 -5.12 8.61 -1.98
N ILE A 46 -6.11 8.21 -1.18
CA ILE A 46 -6.12 8.49 0.27
C ILE A 46 -4.88 7.87 0.94
N VAL A 47 -4.59 6.61 0.63
CA VAL A 47 -3.41 5.90 1.16
C VAL A 47 -2.11 6.60 0.75
N LEU A 48 -2.00 7.07 -0.50
CA LEU A 48 -0.83 7.82 -0.99
C LEU A 48 -0.66 9.15 -0.24
N VAL A 49 -1.75 9.89 0.01
CA VAL A 49 -1.69 11.12 0.81
C VAL A 49 -1.27 10.83 2.25
N LEU A 50 -1.80 9.76 2.85
CA LEU A 50 -1.43 9.33 4.21
C LEU A 50 0.05 8.90 4.30
N ASP A 51 0.58 8.24 3.27
CA ASP A 51 2.00 7.87 3.20
C ASP A 51 2.90 9.10 3.27
N ILE A 52 2.61 10.13 2.46
CA ILE A 52 3.35 11.40 2.46
C ILE A 52 3.30 12.09 3.84
N ILE A 53 2.15 12.08 4.50
CA ILE A 53 2.00 12.67 5.85
C ILE A 53 2.91 11.97 6.85
N VAL A 54 2.94 10.63 6.83
CA VAL A 54 3.80 9.86 7.74
C VAL A 54 5.27 10.13 7.49
N TRP A 55 5.70 10.28 6.24
CA TRP A 55 7.07 10.66 5.92
C TRP A 55 7.43 12.04 6.50
N MET A 56 6.54 13.03 6.35
CA MET A 56 6.74 14.35 6.95
C MET A 56 6.84 14.28 8.47
N GLU A 57 6.02 13.46 9.12
CA GLU A 57 6.04 13.25 10.57
C GLU A 57 7.33 12.55 11.05
N VAL A 58 7.79 11.52 10.33
CA VAL A 58 9.03 10.81 10.62
C VAL A 58 10.24 11.73 10.47
N ILE A 59 10.30 12.53 9.39
CA ILE A 59 11.39 13.49 9.18
C ILE A 59 11.41 14.55 10.29
N LYS A 60 10.26 15.12 10.66
CA LYS A 60 10.15 16.18 11.68
C LYS A 60 10.33 15.70 13.12
N SER A 61 10.23 14.40 13.38
CA SER A 61 10.36 13.85 14.74
C SER A 61 11.79 13.92 15.29
N ASN A 62 11.96 13.95 16.62
CA ASN A 62 13.29 14.05 17.28
C ASN A 62 13.97 12.69 17.55
N ARG A 63 13.53 11.62 16.87
CA ARG A 63 14.03 10.24 17.07
C ARG A 63 15.31 9.98 16.25
N PRO A 64 16.18 9.03 16.66
CA PRO A 64 17.45 8.77 15.98
C PRO A 64 17.23 8.35 14.52
N VAL A 65 18.18 8.73 13.66
CA VAL A 65 18.09 8.58 12.18
C VAL A 65 17.82 7.13 11.76
N SER A 66 18.39 6.15 12.46
CA SER A 66 18.15 4.72 12.21
C SER A 66 16.67 4.32 12.37
N HIS A 67 15.99 4.87 13.38
CA HIS A 67 14.59 4.57 13.64
C HIS A 67 13.66 5.27 12.63
N LYS A 68 14.05 6.46 12.15
CA LYS A 68 13.34 7.15 11.07
C LYS A 68 13.38 6.33 9.78
N LEU A 69 14.57 5.84 9.41
CA LEU A 69 14.76 5.05 8.20
C LEU A 69 13.96 3.75 8.22
N LEU A 70 13.94 3.04 9.35
CA LEU A 70 13.15 1.81 9.49
C LEU A 70 11.65 2.06 9.26
N TRP A 71 11.10 3.14 9.82
CA TRP A 71 9.69 3.49 9.63
C TRP A 71 9.37 3.91 8.19
N CYS A 72 10.24 4.69 7.54
CA CYS A 72 10.07 5.06 6.13
C CYS A 72 10.07 3.83 5.22
N ILE A 73 10.98 2.87 5.44
CA ILE A 73 11.07 1.65 4.62
C ILE A 73 9.81 0.78 4.77
N VAL A 74 9.32 0.59 5.99
CA VAL A 74 8.13 -0.23 6.25
C VAL A 74 6.87 0.37 5.63
N VAL A 75 6.67 1.69 5.80
CA VAL A 75 5.49 2.42 5.30
C VAL A 75 5.51 2.51 3.78
N PHE A 76 6.67 2.73 3.17
CA PHE A 76 6.82 2.78 1.71
C PHE A 76 6.59 1.42 1.02
N LEU A 77 7.15 0.33 1.58
CA LEU A 77 7.02 -1.01 0.97
C LEU A 77 5.60 -1.57 1.13
N PHE A 78 4.92 -1.21 2.22
CA PHE A 78 3.57 -1.64 2.51
C PHE A 78 2.72 -0.44 2.93
N PRO A 79 2.17 0.35 2.01
CA PRO A 79 1.49 1.60 2.36
C PRO A 79 0.25 1.37 3.25
N ILE A 80 -0.51 0.30 3.04
CA ILE A 80 -1.68 -0.01 3.88
C ILE A 80 -1.25 -0.59 5.24
N LEU A 81 -0.45 -1.66 5.23
CA LEU A 81 -0.05 -2.34 6.48
C LEU A 81 0.92 -1.49 7.30
N GLY A 82 1.81 -0.76 6.65
CA GLY A 82 2.77 0.14 7.25
C GLY A 82 2.07 1.30 7.97
N LEU A 83 0.98 1.86 7.42
CA LEU A 83 0.16 2.84 8.14
C LEU A 83 -0.47 2.25 9.41
N ILE A 84 -0.96 1.01 9.34
CA ILE A 84 -1.56 0.30 10.50
C ILE A 84 -0.49 0.06 11.57
N PHE A 85 0.69 -0.45 11.18
CA PHE A 85 1.81 -0.68 12.10
C PHE A 85 2.34 0.63 12.68
N TYR A 86 2.47 1.68 11.86
CA TYR A 86 2.85 3.01 12.31
C TYR A 86 1.85 3.52 13.34
N TRP A 87 0.57 3.32 13.08
CA TRP A 87 -0.48 3.75 13.99
C TRP A 87 -0.44 3.01 15.32
N LEU A 88 -0.17 1.71 15.33
CA LEU A 88 -0.19 0.91 16.56
C LEU A 88 1.10 1.01 17.38
N PHE A 89 2.27 1.06 16.74
CA PHE A 89 3.56 0.86 17.42
C PHE A 89 4.48 2.10 17.41
N SER A 90 4.21 3.14 16.62
CA SER A 90 5.13 4.29 16.50
C SER A 90 5.16 5.23 17.71
N ASN A 91 4.28 5.03 18.70
CA ASN A 91 4.10 5.92 19.87
C ASN A 91 4.24 7.41 19.49
N ARG A 92 3.40 7.82 18.54
CA ARG A 92 3.43 9.16 17.95
C ARG A 92 3.30 10.28 18.99
N ALA A 93 2.51 10.09 20.05
CA ALA A 93 2.33 11.07 21.11
C ALA A 93 3.62 11.38 21.89
N SER A 94 4.56 10.43 22.01
CA SER A 94 5.84 10.67 22.71
C SER A 94 6.94 11.22 21.82
N HIS A 95 6.75 11.25 20.49
CA HIS A 95 7.78 11.63 19.52
C HIS A 95 7.38 12.80 18.60
N MET A 96 6.09 13.11 18.53
CA MET A 96 5.58 14.41 18.08
C MET A 96 5.86 15.37 19.23
N GLY A 97 6.73 16.36 19.00
CA GLY A 97 7.07 17.35 20.02
C GLY A 97 5.80 17.88 20.66
N GLY A 98 5.62 17.58 21.96
CA GLY A 98 4.47 18.04 22.71
C GLY A 98 4.37 19.54 22.55
N GLY A 99 3.28 20.00 21.94
CA GLY A 99 2.80 21.36 22.11
C GLY A 99 2.37 21.51 23.56
N GLY A 100 3.34 21.55 24.47
CA GLY A 100 3.14 21.93 25.85
C GLY A 100 2.75 23.39 25.83
N TYR A 101 1.44 23.64 25.78
CA TYR A 101 0.92 24.89 26.29
C TYR A 101 1.21 24.88 27.78
N GLU A 102 2.36 25.42 28.17
CA GLU A 102 2.54 25.89 29.53
C GLU A 102 1.51 27.00 29.73
N SER A 103 0.48 26.73 30.51
CA SER A 103 -0.42 27.76 30.98
C SER A 103 0.41 28.71 31.86
N ILE A 104 0.81 29.84 31.28
CA ILE A 104 1.41 30.95 32.01
C ILE A 104 0.45 31.37 33.15
N PRO A 105 0.94 31.43 34.41
CA PRO A 105 0.12 31.83 35.55
C PRO A 105 -0.32 33.30 35.49
#